data_AF-A0A0M4Q1M1-F1
#
_entry.id   AF-A0A0M4Q1M1-F1
#
_cell.length_a   1.000
_cell.length_b   1.000
_cell.length_c   1.000
_cell.angle_alpha   90.00
_cell.angle_beta   90.00
_cell.angle_gamma   90.00
#
_symmetry.space_group_name_H-M   'P 1'
#
loop_
_entity.id
_entity.type
_entity.pdbx_description
1 polymer ?
#
loop_
_entity_poly.entity_id
_entity_poly.type
_entity_poly.pdbx_seq_one_letter_code
_entity_poly.pdbx_strand_id
1 'polypeptide(L)'
;MTDADAALAGVEPWVTASDAHGEFLGCWYAEHGPVGRAYVLRSFDDDAELAAERARAAASRHPFGAGDHLTDLSMAGFAPFPFVPRVRPGRFGRIYEIRDYHLVPGGLPATIDGWRQRLPGRHLVDPITVVMYALDGPARIVHIWPFDSLDQRVEVRRDLVATHRWPPPGGPEHIIEADSIMAWPAAFSPLA
;
A
#
# COMPACT_ATOMS: atom_id res chain seq x y z
N MET A 1 -20.97 5.04 -18.70
CA MET A 1 -20.65 3.83 -17.89
C MET A 1 -19.19 3.99 -17.50
N THR A 2 -18.85 3.78 -16.23
CA THR A 2 -17.47 3.84 -15.76
C THR A 2 -16.67 2.69 -16.38
N ASP A 3 -15.43 2.97 -16.74
CA ASP A 3 -14.52 2.03 -17.40
C ASP A 3 -13.22 2.02 -16.61
N ALA A 4 -12.90 0.88 -16.00
CA ALA A 4 -11.74 0.75 -15.14
C ALA A 4 -10.44 0.91 -15.93
N ASP A 5 -10.38 0.36 -17.16
CA ASP A 5 -9.19 0.45 -18.01
C ASP A 5 -8.94 1.90 -18.43
N ALA A 6 -10.01 2.64 -18.73
CA ALA A 6 -9.92 4.08 -19.03
C ALA A 6 -9.45 4.90 -17.82
N ALA A 7 -9.90 4.57 -16.62
CA ALA A 7 -9.43 5.23 -15.39
C ALA A 7 -7.95 4.91 -15.09
N LEU A 8 -7.53 3.65 -15.31
CA LEU A 8 -6.15 3.19 -15.13
C LEU A 8 -5.18 3.80 -16.14
N ALA A 9 -5.61 4.02 -17.39
CA ALA A 9 -4.77 4.53 -18.46
C ALA A 9 -4.17 5.92 -18.18
N GLY A 10 -4.83 6.73 -17.35
CA GLY A 10 -4.33 8.06 -16.98
C GLY A 10 -3.39 8.07 -15.78
N VAL A 11 -3.19 6.93 -15.09
CA VAL A 11 -2.34 6.86 -13.90
C VAL A 11 -0.88 7.12 -14.22
N GLU A 12 -0.28 6.33 -15.12
CA GLU A 12 1.14 6.47 -15.48
C GLU A 12 1.45 7.87 -16.03
N PRO A 13 0.72 8.41 -17.04
CA PRO A 13 0.95 9.76 -17.53
C PRO A 13 0.87 10.84 -16.45
N TRP A 14 -0.03 10.68 -15.46
CA TRP A 14 -0.18 11.64 -14.37
C TRP A 14 1.00 11.62 -13.41
N VAL A 15 1.45 10.44 -12.98
CA VAL A 15 2.50 10.31 -11.95
C VAL A 15 3.91 10.49 -12.52
N THR A 16 4.08 10.39 -13.84
CA THR A 16 5.35 10.65 -14.53
C THR A 16 5.37 11.98 -15.30
N ALA A 17 4.36 12.83 -15.12
CA ALA A 17 4.34 14.15 -15.75
C ALA A 17 5.52 15.01 -15.28
N SER A 18 5.97 15.95 -16.10
CA SER A 18 7.11 16.82 -15.77
C SER A 18 6.89 17.72 -14.55
N ASP A 19 5.62 17.96 -14.20
CA ASP A 19 5.17 18.72 -13.03
C ASP A 19 4.69 17.83 -11.88
N ALA A 20 4.84 16.50 -12.00
CA ALA A 20 4.53 15.56 -10.93
C ALA A 20 5.63 15.55 -9.87
N HIS A 21 5.24 15.42 -8.61
CA HIS A 21 6.17 15.31 -7.48
C HIS A 21 6.28 13.88 -6.95
N GLY A 22 7.42 13.53 -6.36
CA GLY A 22 7.65 12.19 -5.82
C GLY A 22 7.87 11.10 -6.88
N GLU A 23 8.34 9.95 -6.40
CA GLU A 23 8.67 8.77 -7.20
C GLU A 23 7.47 7.83 -7.29
N PHE A 24 7.14 7.39 -8.50
CA PHE A 24 6.15 6.34 -8.71
C PHE A 24 6.72 4.97 -8.35
N LEU A 25 6.12 4.30 -7.37
CA LEU A 25 6.61 3.02 -6.85
C LEU A 25 5.76 1.84 -7.30
N GLY A 26 4.43 1.97 -7.33
CA GLY A 26 3.59 0.85 -7.73
C GLY A 26 2.15 1.24 -8.01
N CYS A 27 1.51 0.47 -8.88
CA CYS A 27 0.09 0.55 -9.15
C CYS A 27 -0.53 -0.86 -9.17
N TRP A 28 -1.65 -1.05 -8.48
CA TRP A 28 -2.37 -2.31 -8.44
C TRP A 28 -3.87 -2.09 -8.60
N TYR A 29 -4.58 -3.03 -9.19
CA TYR A 29 -6.04 -3.06 -9.23
C TYR A 29 -6.57 -4.14 -8.30
N ALA A 30 -7.60 -3.82 -7.51
CA ALA A 30 -8.25 -4.79 -6.64
C ALA A 30 -9.01 -5.83 -7.46
N GLU A 31 -8.75 -7.09 -7.15
CA GLU A 31 -9.55 -8.24 -7.63
C GLU A 31 -10.52 -8.71 -6.54
N HIS A 32 -10.07 -8.69 -5.28
CA HIS A 32 -10.91 -8.98 -4.12
C HIS A 32 -10.90 -7.80 -3.14
N GLY A 33 -12.08 -7.36 -2.72
CA GLY A 33 -12.30 -6.13 -1.97
C GLY A 33 -13.21 -5.17 -2.75
N PRO A 34 -12.97 -3.85 -2.73
CA PRO A 34 -13.73 -2.89 -3.52
C PRO A 34 -13.37 -3.01 -5.02
N VAL A 35 -14.22 -3.71 -5.78
CA VAL A 35 -14.04 -3.93 -7.23
C VAL A 35 -13.97 -2.59 -7.97
N GLY A 36 -13.08 -2.50 -8.97
CA GLY A 36 -12.88 -1.28 -9.78
C GLY A 36 -12.01 -0.22 -9.13
N ARG A 37 -11.34 -0.53 -8.00
CA ARG A 37 -10.40 0.39 -7.34
C ARG A 37 -8.96 0.09 -7.73
N ALA A 38 -8.25 1.13 -8.15
CA ALA A 38 -6.80 1.13 -8.29
C ALA A 38 -6.12 1.74 -7.06
N TYR A 39 -4.96 1.21 -6.69
CA TYR A 39 -4.10 1.68 -5.62
C TYR A 39 -2.79 2.15 -6.24
N VAL A 40 -2.35 3.36 -5.89
CA VAL A 40 -1.12 3.96 -6.39
C VAL A 40 -0.22 4.27 -5.18
N LEU A 41 0.97 3.70 -5.17
CA LEU A 41 2.00 3.97 -4.17
C LEU A 41 3.06 4.89 -4.77
N ARG A 42 3.36 5.97 -4.04
CA ARG A 42 4.41 6.94 -4.37
C ARG A 42 5.20 7.27 -3.11
N SER A 43 6.47 7.60 -3.29
CA SER A 43 7.30 8.18 -2.22
C SER A 43 7.61 9.63 -2.53
N PHE A 44 7.70 10.44 -1.48
CA PHE A 44 8.03 11.86 -1.56
C PHE A 44 9.24 12.10 -0.66
N ASP A 45 10.12 13.02 -1.06
CA ASP A 45 11.31 13.30 -0.26
C ASP A 45 10.96 14.12 1.00
N ASP A 46 9.87 14.89 0.95
CA ASP A 46 9.33 15.64 2.09
C ASP A 46 7.80 15.86 2.05
N ASP A 47 7.27 16.44 3.13
CA ASP A 47 5.85 16.77 3.28
C ASP A 47 5.37 17.85 2.28
N ALA A 48 6.28 18.73 1.82
CA ALA A 48 5.92 19.81 0.89
C ALA A 48 5.66 19.25 -0.51
N GLU A 49 6.46 18.29 -0.99
CA GLU A 49 6.21 17.57 -2.23
C GLU A 49 4.89 16.77 -2.18
N LEU A 50 4.64 16.07 -1.07
CA LEU A 50 3.38 15.35 -0.86
C LEU A 50 2.17 16.31 -0.91
N ALA A 51 2.28 17.47 -0.23
CA ALA A 51 1.24 18.48 -0.23
C ALA A 51 1.03 19.11 -1.62
N ALA A 52 2.11 19.38 -2.36
CA ALA A 52 2.06 19.93 -3.71
C ALA A 52 1.32 18.99 -4.68
N GLU A 53 1.59 17.68 -4.60
CA GLU A 53 0.92 16.71 -5.44
C GLU A 53 -0.58 16.57 -5.12
N ARG A 54 -0.95 16.63 -3.83
CA ARG A 54 -2.37 16.67 -3.43
C ARG A 54 -3.07 17.91 -3.96
N ALA A 55 -2.41 19.07 -3.89
CA ALA A 55 -2.93 20.31 -4.44
C ALA A 55 -3.09 20.24 -5.97
N ARG A 56 -2.12 19.64 -6.68
CA ARG A 56 -2.18 19.41 -8.14
C ARG A 56 -3.39 18.57 -8.53
N ALA A 57 -3.64 17.48 -7.82
CA ALA A 57 -4.83 16.65 -8.04
C ALA A 57 -6.13 17.40 -7.71
N ALA A 58 -6.19 18.11 -6.58
CA ALA A 58 -7.38 18.85 -6.14
C ALA A 58 -7.73 20.04 -7.06
N ALA A 59 -6.74 20.68 -7.67
CA ALA A 59 -6.94 21.79 -8.60
C ALA A 59 -7.32 21.34 -10.03
N SER A 60 -7.14 20.06 -10.35
CA SER A 60 -7.44 19.51 -11.67
C SER A 60 -8.92 19.22 -11.84
N ARG A 61 -9.47 19.51 -13.04
CA ARG A 61 -10.81 19.04 -13.44
C ARG A 61 -10.83 17.55 -13.80
N HIS A 62 -9.66 17.00 -14.12
CA HIS A 62 -9.47 15.61 -14.54
C HIS A 62 -8.23 15.04 -13.84
N PRO A 63 -8.25 14.89 -12.51
CA PRO A 63 -7.13 14.28 -11.80
C PRO A 63 -6.89 12.87 -12.33
N PHE A 64 -5.62 12.49 -12.48
CA PHE A 64 -5.21 11.22 -13.09
C PHE A 64 -5.75 11.01 -14.52
N GLY A 65 -6.15 12.07 -15.23
CA GLY A 65 -6.60 11.99 -16.63
C GLY A 65 -7.87 11.15 -16.88
N ALA A 66 -8.53 10.69 -15.81
CA ALA A 66 -9.57 9.66 -15.89
C ALA A 66 -10.98 10.22 -16.17
N GLY A 67 -11.16 11.55 -16.15
CA GLY A 67 -12.43 12.20 -16.53
C GLY A 67 -13.65 11.60 -15.81
N ASP A 68 -14.70 11.31 -16.58
CA ASP A 68 -15.96 10.72 -16.07
C ASP A 68 -15.82 9.25 -15.62
N HIS A 69 -14.65 8.64 -15.81
CA HIS A 69 -14.38 7.27 -15.36
C HIS A 69 -13.87 7.21 -13.92
N LEU A 70 -13.49 8.35 -13.32
CA LEU A 70 -13.07 8.44 -11.92
C LEU A 70 -14.24 8.92 -11.04
N THR A 71 -14.80 8.00 -10.26
CA THR A 71 -15.92 8.30 -9.36
C THR A 71 -15.49 8.72 -7.97
N ASP A 72 -14.26 8.38 -7.56
CA ASP A 72 -13.72 8.66 -6.23
C ASP A 72 -12.20 8.79 -6.31
N LEU A 73 -11.64 9.71 -5.53
CA LEU A 73 -10.19 9.88 -5.37
C LEU A 73 -9.88 10.09 -3.89
N SER A 74 -9.27 9.09 -3.26
CA SER A 74 -8.75 9.19 -1.91
C SER A 74 -7.23 9.25 -1.92
N MET A 75 -6.67 10.22 -1.20
CA MET A 75 -5.23 10.38 -1.02
C MET A 75 -4.95 10.44 0.48
N ALA A 76 -4.06 9.56 0.95
CA ALA A 76 -3.65 9.48 2.36
C ALA A 76 -2.13 9.44 2.45
N GLY A 77 -1.61 10.06 3.50
CA GLY A 77 -0.18 10.27 3.74
C GLY A 77 0.27 9.27 4.78
N PHE A 78 1.46 8.72 4.57
CA PHE A 78 1.99 7.70 5.45
C PHE A 78 3.48 7.91 5.67
N ALA A 79 3.95 7.56 6.86
CA ALA A 79 5.36 7.39 7.14
C ALA A 79 5.68 5.90 7.29
N PRO A 80 6.79 5.41 6.71
CA PRO A 80 7.20 4.02 6.87
C PRO A 80 7.57 3.74 8.33
N PHE A 81 7.47 2.48 8.76
CA PHE A 81 8.03 2.08 10.04
C PHE A 81 9.56 2.35 10.03
N PRO A 82 10.15 2.88 11.13
CA PRO A 82 11.53 3.42 11.10
C PRO A 82 12.64 2.44 10.73
N PHE A 83 12.38 1.14 10.77
CA PHE A 83 13.34 0.07 10.49
C PHE A 83 13.06 -0.67 9.17
N VAL A 84 12.06 -0.22 8.40
CA VAL A 84 11.74 -0.78 7.09
C VAL A 84 12.55 -0.04 6.02
N PRO A 85 13.31 -0.73 5.16
CA PRO A 85 14.04 -0.08 4.08
C PRO A 85 13.12 0.71 3.14
N ARG A 86 13.66 1.74 2.48
CA ARG A 86 12.96 2.45 1.40
C ARG A 86 12.55 1.45 0.32
N VAL A 87 11.31 1.57 -0.14
CA VAL A 87 10.78 0.79 -1.27
C VAL A 87 11.65 1.04 -2.50
N ARG A 88 11.98 -0.02 -3.22
CA ARG A 88 12.67 0.06 -4.51
C ARG A 88 11.82 -0.64 -5.57
N PRO A 89 11.66 -0.06 -6.77
CA PRO A 89 11.06 -0.76 -7.90
C PRO A 89 11.74 -2.10 -8.20
N GLY A 90 10.97 -3.06 -8.70
CA GLY A 90 11.44 -4.40 -9.01
C GLY A 90 10.33 -5.44 -9.07
N ARG A 91 10.69 -6.65 -9.51
CA ARG A 91 9.79 -7.81 -9.60
C ARG A 91 9.82 -8.60 -8.31
N PHE A 92 8.77 -8.49 -7.50
CA PHE A 92 8.70 -9.16 -6.20
C PHE A 92 7.54 -10.16 -6.06
N GLY A 93 6.52 -10.07 -6.91
CA GLY A 93 5.38 -10.98 -6.90
C GLY A 93 4.45 -10.73 -8.07
N ARG A 94 3.56 -11.69 -8.34
CA ARG A 94 2.51 -11.58 -9.35
C ARG A 94 1.20 -11.04 -8.78
N ILE A 95 1.03 -11.14 -7.47
CA ILE A 95 -0.11 -10.62 -6.72
C ILE A 95 0.38 -9.94 -5.45
N TYR A 96 -0.38 -8.98 -4.96
CA TYR A 96 -0.06 -8.19 -3.79
C TYR A 96 -1.24 -8.22 -2.81
N GLU A 97 -0.96 -8.45 -1.53
CA GLU A 97 -1.92 -8.28 -0.45
C GLU A 97 -1.69 -6.91 0.20
N ILE A 98 -2.66 -6.01 0.04
CA ILE A 98 -2.70 -4.70 0.70
C ILE A 98 -3.59 -4.83 1.92
N ARG A 99 -3.06 -4.53 3.09
CA ARG A 99 -3.77 -4.66 4.37
C ARG A 99 -3.83 -3.33 5.06
N ASP A 100 -5.02 -2.96 5.53
CA ASP A 100 -5.31 -1.67 6.13
C ASP A 100 -5.96 -1.90 7.49
N TYR A 101 -5.24 -1.57 8.56
CA TYR A 101 -5.63 -1.91 9.92
C TYR A 101 -5.86 -0.66 10.75
N HIS A 102 -7.10 -0.46 11.20
CA HIS A 102 -7.42 0.55 12.19
C HIS A 102 -6.92 0.10 13.56
N LEU A 103 -6.17 0.99 14.21
CA LEU A 103 -5.60 0.74 15.52
C LEU A 103 -6.44 1.38 16.62
N VAL A 104 -6.37 0.80 17.82
CA VAL A 104 -6.82 1.49 19.03
C VAL A 104 -6.04 2.80 19.21
N PRO A 105 -6.67 3.89 19.69
CA PRO A 105 -5.96 5.12 20.00
C PRO A 105 -4.76 4.86 20.92
N GLY A 106 -3.58 5.32 20.52
CA GLY A 106 -2.32 5.08 21.24
C GLY A 106 -1.69 3.70 21.03
N GLY A 107 -2.25 2.83 20.19
CA GLY A 107 -1.71 1.48 19.92
C GLY A 107 -0.46 1.46 19.02
N LEU A 108 -0.22 2.53 18.24
CA LEU A 108 0.84 2.57 17.23
C LEU A 108 2.25 2.26 17.78
N PRO A 109 2.70 2.83 18.93
CA PRO A 109 4.04 2.52 19.46
C PRO A 109 4.24 1.03 19.75
N ALA A 110 3.27 0.40 20.42
CA ALA A 110 3.32 -1.03 20.72
C ALA A 110 3.31 -1.88 19.46
N THR A 111 2.53 -1.49 18.45
CA THR A 111 2.54 -2.14 17.14
C THR A 111 3.90 -2.04 16.46
N ILE A 112 4.52 -0.84 16.42
CA ILE A 112 5.86 -0.65 15.84
C ILE A 112 6.90 -1.53 16.55
N ASP A 113 6.88 -1.57 17.88
CA ASP A 113 7.83 -2.36 18.67
C ASP A 113 7.65 -3.86 18.47
N GLY A 114 6.40 -4.33 18.40
CA GLY A 114 6.07 -5.71 18.05
C GLY A 114 6.59 -6.12 16.68
N TRP A 115 6.30 -5.29 15.67
CA TRP A 115 6.78 -5.52 14.31
C TRP A 115 8.30 -5.51 14.24
N ARG A 116 8.99 -4.64 14.99
CA ARG A 116 10.46 -4.58 15.04
C ARG A 116 11.08 -5.91 15.46
N GLN A 117 10.41 -6.64 16.36
CA GLN A 117 10.89 -7.93 16.86
C GLN A 117 10.73 -9.07 15.86
N ARG A 118 9.67 -9.06 15.03
CA ARG A 118 9.33 -10.21 14.17
C ARG A 118 9.58 -9.98 12.69
N LEU A 119 9.44 -8.74 12.21
CA LEU A 119 9.56 -8.42 10.78
C LEU A 119 10.92 -8.81 10.19
N PRO A 120 12.08 -8.56 10.84
CA PRO A 120 13.38 -8.93 10.25
C PRO A 120 13.48 -10.43 9.95
N GLY A 121 12.98 -11.27 10.84
CA GLY A 121 12.95 -12.72 10.62
C GLY A 121 11.92 -13.13 9.57
N ARG A 122 10.74 -12.51 9.57
CA ARG A 122 9.68 -12.80 8.60
C ARG A 122 10.08 -12.40 7.17
N HIS A 123 10.70 -11.22 7.02
CA HIS A 123 11.15 -10.66 5.74
C HIS A 123 12.13 -11.56 4.95
N LEU A 124 12.82 -12.49 5.62
CA LEU A 124 13.67 -13.48 4.96
C LEU A 124 12.88 -14.62 4.28
N VAL A 125 11.62 -14.81 4.65
CA VAL A 125 10.73 -15.87 4.15
C VAL A 125 9.70 -15.29 3.18
N ASP A 126 9.01 -14.23 3.59
CA ASP A 126 8.09 -13.44 2.77
C ASP A 126 8.52 -11.97 2.79
N PRO A 127 9.33 -11.51 1.82
CA PRO A 127 9.79 -10.12 1.80
C PRO A 127 8.63 -9.12 1.64
N ILE A 128 8.39 -8.31 2.67
CA ILE A 128 7.42 -7.20 2.62
C ILE A 128 7.86 -6.10 1.65
N THR A 129 6.91 -5.46 0.96
CA THR A 129 7.19 -4.21 0.21
C THR A 129 7.32 -3.04 1.17
N VAL A 130 6.32 -2.82 2.03
CA VAL A 130 6.31 -1.73 3.03
C VAL A 130 5.32 -2.03 4.16
N VAL A 131 5.61 -1.51 5.36
CA VAL A 131 4.61 -1.25 6.40
C VAL A 131 4.77 0.20 6.87
N MET A 132 3.65 0.91 6.92
CA MET A 132 3.60 2.35 7.14
C MET A 132 2.39 2.73 7.99
N TYR A 133 2.47 3.85 8.71
CA TYR A 133 1.37 4.37 9.54
C TYR A 133 0.84 5.67 8.96
N ALA A 134 -0.47 5.89 9.09
CA ALA A 134 -1.12 7.07 8.56
C ALA A 134 -0.69 8.34 9.30
N LEU A 135 -0.43 9.40 8.53
CA LEU A 135 -0.19 10.77 9.00
C LEU A 135 -1.49 11.58 9.06
N ASP A 136 -2.51 11.14 8.34
CA ASP A 136 -3.82 11.76 8.27
C ASP A 136 -4.91 10.84 8.83
N GLY A 137 -5.95 11.43 9.43
CA GLY A 137 -7.14 10.69 9.85
C GLY A 137 -6.91 9.77 11.05
N PRO A 138 -7.72 8.70 11.22
CA PRO A 138 -7.62 7.79 12.37
C PRO A 138 -6.32 6.99 12.35
N ALA A 139 -5.85 6.60 13.54
CA ALA A 139 -4.66 5.77 13.68
C ALA A 139 -4.83 4.44 12.95
N ARG A 140 -4.00 4.20 11.93
CA ARG A 140 -4.01 2.96 11.16
C ARG A 140 -2.64 2.67 10.58
N ILE A 141 -2.41 1.40 10.24
CA ILE A 141 -1.24 0.96 9.48
C ILE A 141 -1.69 0.36 8.16
N VAL A 142 -0.92 0.63 7.11
CA VAL A 142 -1.04 -0.05 5.83
C VAL A 142 0.23 -0.85 5.59
N HIS A 143 0.07 -2.08 5.12
CA HIS A 143 1.20 -2.91 4.74
C HIS A 143 0.93 -3.75 3.50
N ILE A 144 1.95 -3.85 2.66
CA ILE A 144 1.86 -4.41 1.30
C ILE A 144 2.81 -5.60 1.19
N TRP A 145 2.26 -6.77 0.84
CA TRP A 145 3.00 -8.02 0.72
C TRP A 145 2.91 -8.58 -0.70
N PRO A 146 4.03 -8.78 -1.41
CA PRO A 146 4.04 -9.49 -2.67
C PRO A 146 3.96 -11.01 -2.45
N PHE A 147 3.31 -11.70 -3.37
CA PHE A 147 3.30 -13.17 -3.47
C PHE A 147 3.38 -13.59 -4.94
N ASP A 148 3.93 -14.77 -5.19
CA ASP A 148 3.95 -15.39 -6.52
C ASP A 148 2.56 -15.95 -6.90
N SER A 149 1.82 -16.48 -5.92
CA SER A 149 0.48 -17.04 -6.11
C SER A 149 -0.36 -17.02 -4.82
N LEU A 150 -1.68 -17.22 -4.97
CA LEU A 150 -2.60 -17.32 -3.84
C LEU A 150 -2.31 -18.55 -2.97
N ASP A 151 -1.88 -19.66 -3.58
CA ASP A 151 -1.51 -20.88 -2.86
C ASP A 151 -0.25 -20.64 -2.02
N GLN A 152 0.79 -20.02 -2.60
CA GLN A 152 2.01 -19.65 -1.89
C GLN A 152 1.68 -18.73 -0.71
N ARG A 153 0.78 -17.74 -0.91
CA ARG A 153 0.31 -16.86 0.17
C ARG A 153 -0.31 -17.67 1.32
N VAL A 154 -1.17 -18.65 1.03
CA VAL A 154 -1.82 -19.46 2.07
C VAL A 154 -0.79 -20.32 2.80
N GLU A 155 0.11 -20.97 2.06
CA GLU A 155 1.15 -21.83 2.61
C GLU A 155 2.07 -21.07 3.58
N VAL A 156 2.68 -19.97 3.13
CA VAL A 156 3.64 -19.21 3.94
C VAL A 156 2.97 -18.62 5.20
N ARG A 157 1.72 -18.14 5.09
CA ARG A 157 0.99 -17.60 6.23
C ARG A 157 0.64 -18.69 7.25
N ARG A 158 0.28 -19.89 6.80
CA ARG A 158 0.01 -21.02 7.70
C ARG A 158 1.27 -21.46 8.43
N ASP A 159 2.40 -21.54 7.72
CA ASP A 159 3.68 -21.89 8.32
C ASP A 159 4.13 -20.87 9.38
N LEU A 160 4.06 -19.57 9.06
CA LEU A 160 4.45 -18.51 10.00
C LEU A 160 3.64 -18.52 11.30
N VAL A 161 2.36 -18.89 11.22
CA VAL A 161 1.50 -19.08 12.39
C VAL A 161 1.87 -20.36 13.15
N ALA A 162 1.99 -21.49 12.46
CA ALA A 162 2.31 -22.78 13.08
C ALA A 162 3.67 -22.77 13.80
N THR A 163 4.64 -22.02 13.26
CA THR A 163 5.98 -21.85 13.81
C THR A 163 6.09 -20.70 14.81
N HIS A 164 4.99 -20.02 15.14
CA HIS A 164 4.94 -18.88 16.07
C HIS A 164 5.90 -17.73 15.68
N ARG A 165 6.19 -17.58 14.38
CA ARG A 165 6.98 -16.47 13.83
C ARG A 165 6.13 -15.23 13.58
N TRP A 166 4.81 -15.41 13.46
CA TRP A 166 3.80 -14.36 13.33
C TRP A 166 2.51 -14.80 14.07
N PRO A 167 1.70 -13.88 14.64
CA PRO A 167 1.78 -12.41 14.65
C PRO A 167 2.83 -11.83 15.61
N PRO A 168 3.19 -10.53 15.46
CA PRO A 168 4.01 -9.82 16.42
C PRO A 168 3.21 -9.56 17.71
N PRO A 169 3.89 -9.52 18.87
CA PRO A 169 3.27 -9.07 20.11
C PRO A 169 2.81 -7.62 19.97
N GLY A 170 1.67 -7.22 20.53
CA GLY A 170 1.16 -5.86 20.37
C GLY A 170 0.71 -5.54 18.92
N GLY A 171 0.50 -6.57 18.10
CA GLY A 171 -0.17 -6.43 16.82
C GLY A 171 -1.67 -6.66 17.00
N PRO A 172 -2.12 -7.93 17.14
CA PRO A 172 -3.54 -8.28 17.21
C PRO A 172 -4.32 -7.56 18.30
N GLU A 173 -3.70 -7.31 19.45
CA GLU A 173 -4.35 -6.69 20.61
C GLU A 173 -4.69 -5.21 20.40
N HIS A 174 -4.02 -4.56 19.44
CA HIS A 174 -4.17 -3.14 19.15
C HIS A 174 -4.93 -2.86 17.86
N ILE A 175 -5.48 -3.88 17.19
CA ILE A 175 -6.23 -3.74 15.94
C ILE A 175 -7.74 -3.77 16.25
N ILE A 176 -8.46 -2.72 15.87
CA ILE A 176 -9.92 -2.63 15.97
C ILE A 176 -10.57 -3.30 14.77
N GLU A 177 -10.07 -2.99 13.59
CA GLU A 177 -10.62 -3.42 12.31
C GLU A 177 -9.47 -3.67 11.34
N ALA A 178 -9.62 -4.67 10.49
CA ALA A 178 -8.59 -5.10 9.57
C ALA A 178 -9.19 -5.48 8.22
N ASP A 179 -8.81 -4.74 7.19
CA ASP A 179 -9.10 -5.07 5.81
C ASP A 179 -7.90 -5.76 5.14
N SER A 180 -8.20 -6.64 4.19
CA SER A 180 -7.23 -7.33 3.35
C SER A 180 -7.75 -7.37 1.92
N ILE A 181 -6.99 -6.80 1.00
CA ILE A 181 -7.30 -6.67 -0.41
C ILE A 181 -6.26 -7.46 -1.18
N MET A 182 -6.72 -8.35 -2.07
CA MET A 182 -5.85 -8.96 -3.07
C MET A 182 -5.89 -8.13 -4.33
N ALA A 183 -4.72 -7.66 -4.76
CA ALA A 183 -4.55 -6.75 -5.87
C ALA A 183 -3.49 -7.27 -6.85
N TRP A 184 -3.72 -7.02 -8.13
CA TRP A 184 -2.81 -7.40 -9.21
C TRP A 184 -2.07 -6.17 -9.69
N PRO A 185 -0.76 -6.25 -9.93
CA PRO A 185 0.00 -5.11 -10.41
C PRO A 185 -0.45 -4.76 -11.83
N ALA A 186 -0.63 -3.47 -12.11
CA ALA A 186 -0.82 -2.99 -13.46
C ALA A 186 0.44 -3.29 -14.31
N ALA A 187 0.29 -3.45 -15.63
CA ALA A 187 1.41 -3.79 -16.51
C ALA A 187 2.55 -2.74 -16.47
N PHE A 188 2.22 -1.48 -16.22
CA PHE A 188 3.15 -0.35 -16.08
C PHE A 188 3.63 -0.12 -14.64
N SER A 189 3.20 -0.94 -13.67
CA SER A 189 3.61 -0.77 -12.28
C SER A 189 5.11 -1.05 -12.11
N PRO A 190 5.89 -0.16 -11.47
CA PRO A 190 7.30 -0.42 -11.18
C PRO A 190 7.53 -1.57 -10.20
N LEU A 191 6.46 -2.03 -9.53
CA LEU A 191 6.41 -3.22 -8.67
C LEU A 191 5.65 -4.39 -9.36
N ALA A 192 5.76 -4.54 -10.69
CA ALA A 192 5.26 -5.68 -11.47
C ALA A 192 6.39 -6.58 -11.98
#